data_AF-A0A661CH67-F1
#
_entry.id   AF-A0A661CH67-F1
#
_cell.length_a   1.000
_cell.length_b   1.000
_cell.length_c   1.000
_cell.angle_alpha   90.00
_cell.angle_beta   90.00
_cell.angle_gamma   90.00
#
_symmetry.space_group_name_H-M   'P 1'
#
loop_
_entity.id
_entity.type
_entity.pdbx_description
1 polymer ?
#
loop_
_entity_poly.entity_id
_entity_poly.type
_entity_poly.pdbx_seq_one_letter_code
_entity_poly.pdbx_strand_id
1 'polypeptide(L)'
;MNTNEIITEAEKLTKHELGMGMSSYQNKDIFLAGGFRSGNSDAQHTRLKFMIYDIRGITPEDFQERQDELEMGFVELFAVDSTGDIDGLVNIKLNPKARRSGLGRLVIESLKATTGSLKIFDIQRSAIPFWKKLGVTFYKDQHFTTPIEKPTGVMLQKISKFGLYAIL
;
A
#
# COMPACT_ATOMS: atom_id res chain seq x y z
N MET A 1 -12.36 -34.17 15.13
CA MET A 1 -12.94 -32.83 15.38
C MET A 1 -12.50 -31.95 14.24
N ASN A 2 -13.43 -31.52 13.39
CA ASN A 2 -13.16 -30.59 12.29
C ASN A 2 -13.25 -29.18 12.87
N THR A 3 -12.11 -28.51 13.06
CA THR A 3 -12.07 -27.08 13.34
C THR A 3 -12.45 -26.36 12.05
N ASN A 4 -13.73 -26.01 11.93
CA ASN A 4 -14.16 -24.96 11.02
C ASN A 4 -13.42 -23.68 11.46
N GLU A 5 -12.35 -23.32 10.77
CA GLU A 5 -11.82 -21.96 10.84
C GLU A 5 -12.98 -21.04 10.47
N ILE A 6 -13.50 -20.31 11.47
CA ILE A 6 -14.36 -19.17 11.21
C ILE A 6 -13.46 -18.19 10.46
N ILE A 7 -13.61 -18.14 9.14
CA ILE A 7 -12.99 -17.09 8.33
C ILE A 7 -13.74 -15.82 8.72
N THR A 8 -13.25 -15.13 9.74
CA THR A 8 -13.77 -13.81 10.10
C THR A 8 -13.48 -12.90 8.91
N GLU A 9 -14.51 -12.49 8.18
CA GLU A 9 -14.36 -11.53 7.10
C GLU A 9 -13.78 -10.22 7.67
N ALA A 10 -12.75 -9.68 7.01
CA ALA A 10 -12.14 -8.43 7.45
C ALA A 10 -13.17 -7.28 7.39
N GLU A 11 -13.16 -6.43 8.42
CA GLU A 11 -14.11 -5.34 8.55
C GLU A 11 -13.83 -4.23 7.52
N LYS A 12 -14.88 -3.65 6.95
CA LYS A 12 -14.78 -2.52 6.04
C LYS A 12 -14.13 -1.31 6.73
N LEU A 13 -13.43 -0.51 5.96
CA LEU A 13 -12.86 0.74 6.42
C LEU A 13 -13.88 1.87 6.27
N THR A 14 -13.95 2.71 7.30
CA THR A 14 -14.68 3.97 7.26
C THR A 14 -13.74 5.09 6.86
N LYS A 15 -14.13 5.87 5.86
CA LYS A 15 -13.37 7.05 5.40
C LYS A 15 -13.66 8.25 6.30
N HIS A 16 -12.63 9.00 6.64
CA HIS A 16 -12.72 10.28 7.35
C HIS A 16 -11.96 11.35 6.57
N GLU A 17 -12.60 12.49 6.33
CA GLU A 17 -11.96 13.66 5.72
C GLU A 17 -11.20 14.45 6.79
N LEU A 18 -9.92 14.74 6.55
CA LEU A 18 -9.03 15.44 7.49
C LEU A 18 -8.81 16.92 7.10
N GLY A 19 -9.42 17.37 6.00
CA GLY A 19 -9.21 18.70 5.43
C GLY A 19 -7.95 18.78 4.56
N MET A 20 -7.80 19.88 3.80
CA MET A 20 -6.67 20.12 2.89
C MET A 20 -6.42 18.99 1.86
N GLY A 21 -7.47 18.26 1.48
CA GLY A 21 -7.37 17.12 0.55
C GLY A 21 -6.78 15.84 1.17
N MET A 22 -6.60 15.80 2.51
CA MET A 22 -6.17 14.62 3.24
C MET A 22 -7.37 13.80 3.71
N SER A 23 -7.17 12.49 3.79
CA SER A 23 -8.18 11.54 4.29
C SER A 23 -7.53 10.43 5.11
N SER A 24 -8.32 9.80 5.95
CA SER A 24 -7.95 8.57 6.62
C SER A 24 -9.01 7.49 6.44
N TYR A 25 -8.61 6.24 6.65
CA TYR A 25 -9.48 5.09 6.61
C TYR A 25 -9.24 4.24 7.86
N GLN A 26 -10.31 3.83 8.54
CA GLN A 26 -10.19 3.13 9.82
C GLN A 26 -11.23 2.02 9.98
N ASN A 27 -10.83 0.93 10.63
CA ASN A 27 -11.72 0.01 11.33
C ASN A 27 -11.14 -0.26 12.74
N LYS A 28 -11.65 -1.25 13.47
CA LYS A 28 -11.15 -1.56 14.82
C LYS A 28 -9.71 -2.10 14.88
N ASP A 29 -9.17 -2.58 13.75
CA ASP A 29 -7.89 -3.29 13.71
C ASP A 29 -6.78 -2.48 13.01
N ILE A 30 -7.14 -1.63 12.04
CA ILE A 30 -6.17 -0.84 11.26
C ILE A 30 -6.60 0.62 11.10
N PHE A 31 -5.59 1.49 11.09
CA PHE A 31 -5.73 2.90 10.74
C PHE A 31 -4.79 3.26 9.59
N LEU A 32 -5.35 3.78 8.51
CA LEU A 32 -4.63 4.27 7.35
C LEU A 32 -4.68 5.80 7.36
N ALA A 33 -3.58 6.44 7.73
CA ALA A 33 -3.51 7.91 7.82
C ALA A 33 -2.81 8.49 6.60
N GLY A 34 -3.42 9.46 5.93
CA GLY A 34 -2.73 10.24 4.91
C GLY A 34 -3.63 10.81 3.83
N GLY A 35 -3.57 10.22 2.64
CA GLY A 35 -4.11 10.84 1.43
C GLY A 35 -3.12 11.82 0.79
N PHE A 36 -1.83 11.60 0.99
CA PHE A 36 -0.79 12.39 0.33
C PHE A 36 -0.65 11.95 -1.12
N ARG A 37 -0.59 12.88 -2.08
CA ARG A 37 -0.24 12.53 -3.46
C ARG A 37 1.11 11.81 -3.49
N SER A 38 1.20 10.69 -4.19
CA SER A 38 2.47 9.97 -4.36
C SER A 38 2.67 9.53 -5.81
N GLY A 39 3.90 9.70 -6.33
CA GLY A 39 4.27 9.25 -7.66
C GLY A 39 3.40 9.80 -8.80
N ASN A 40 3.37 9.07 -9.91
CA ASN A 40 2.59 9.43 -11.08
C ASN A 40 1.13 8.99 -10.93
N SER A 41 0.25 9.83 -11.46
CA SER A 41 -1.20 9.63 -11.56
C SER A 41 -1.57 9.51 -13.04
N ASP A 42 -2.69 8.84 -13.35
CA ASP A 42 -3.25 8.87 -14.70
C ASP A 42 -4.36 9.93 -14.80
N ALA A 43 -5.03 10.02 -15.95
CA ALA A 43 -6.02 11.06 -16.19
C ALA A 43 -7.33 10.90 -15.39
N GLN A 44 -7.56 9.76 -14.75
CA GLN A 44 -8.80 9.43 -14.02
C GLN A 44 -8.55 9.08 -12.55
N HIS A 45 -7.30 8.84 -12.17
CA HIS A 45 -6.94 8.43 -10.82
C HIS A 45 -5.80 9.25 -10.25
N THR A 46 -6.00 9.71 -9.01
CA THR A 46 -4.93 10.24 -8.18
C THR A 46 -4.31 9.13 -7.34
N ARG A 47 -2.98 8.98 -7.41
CA ARG A 47 -2.24 8.07 -6.54
C ARG A 47 -2.01 8.71 -5.17
N LEU A 48 -2.45 8.02 -4.13
CA LEU A 48 -2.43 8.47 -2.75
C LEU A 48 -1.65 7.49 -1.88
N LYS A 49 -0.85 8.03 -0.95
CA LYS A 49 -0.12 7.28 0.06
C LYS A 49 -0.78 7.42 1.42
N PHE A 50 -0.89 6.30 2.12
CA PHE A 50 -1.35 6.20 3.49
C PHE A 50 -0.34 5.43 4.34
N MET A 51 -0.05 5.94 5.52
CA MET A 51 0.73 5.24 6.54
C MET A 51 -0.17 4.21 7.22
N ILE A 52 0.37 3.02 7.45
CA ILE A 52 -0.36 1.90 8.06
C ILE A 52 -0.03 1.86 9.54
N TYR A 53 -1.07 1.93 10.38
CA TYR A 53 -0.98 1.70 11.82
C TYR A 53 -1.73 0.42 12.20
N ASP A 54 -1.11 -0.40 13.04
CA ASP A 54 -1.74 -1.57 13.65
C ASP A 54 -2.35 -1.15 14.99
N ILE A 55 -3.67 -1.04 15.04
CA ILE A 55 -4.40 -0.52 16.20
C ILE A 55 -5.19 -1.59 16.95
N ARG A 56 -4.89 -2.88 16.69
CA ARG A 56 -5.57 -4.01 17.34
C ARG A 56 -5.42 -3.95 18.86
N GLY A 57 -6.54 -3.74 19.54
CA GLY A 57 -6.57 -3.64 21.00
C GLY A 57 -5.92 -2.38 21.57
N ILE A 58 -5.73 -1.35 20.74
CA ILE A 58 -5.15 -0.06 21.13
C ILE A 58 -6.26 0.94 21.44
N THR A 59 -6.15 1.64 22.58
CA THR A 59 -7.05 2.74 22.93
C THR A 59 -6.66 4.05 22.23
N PRO A 60 -7.57 5.03 22.09
CA PRO A 60 -7.21 6.35 21.54
C PRO A 60 -6.07 7.05 22.28
N GLU A 61 -6.02 6.92 23.61
CA GLU A 61 -4.96 7.48 24.45
C GLU A 61 -3.62 6.79 24.17
N ASP A 62 -3.60 5.45 24.16
CA ASP A 62 -2.40 4.67 23.82
C ASP A 62 -1.89 4.99 22.41
N PHE A 63 -2.80 5.24 21.46
CA PHE A 63 -2.43 5.58 20.09
C PHE A 63 -1.66 6.91 20.04
N GLN A 64 -2.09 7.93 20.79
CA GLN A 64 -1.41 9.23 20.84
C GLN A 64 -0.01 9.12 21.43
N GLU A 65 0.17 8.29 22.45
CA GLU A 65 1.47 8.11 23.12
C GLU A 65 2.44 7.25 22.30
N ARG A 66 1.92 6.31 21.51
CA ARG A 66 2.72 5.22 20.89
C ARG A 66 2.67 5.22 19.37
N GLN A 67 2.22 6.30 18.74
CA GLN A 67 1.99 6.38 17.29
C GLN A 67 3.17 5.85 16.47
N ASP A 68 4.41 6.23 16.80
CA ASP A 68 5.62 5.81 16.09
C ASP A 68 5.90 4.30 16.21
N GLU A 69 5.55 3.69 17.34
CA GLU A 69 5.64 2.25 17.56
C GLU A 69 4.61 1.49 16.73
N LEU A 70 3.43 2.08 16.58
CA LEU A 70 2.29 1.51 15.87
C LEU A 70 2.39 1.69 14.35
N GLU A 71 3.26 2.56 13.85
CA GLU A 71 3.51 2.71 12.41
C GLU A 71 4.23 1.47 11.84
N MET A 72 3.55 0.77 10.93
CA MET A 72 3.97 -0.52 10.39
C MET A 72 4.36 -0.48 8.92
N GLY A 73 4.26 0.68 8.27
CA GLY A 73 4.67 0.88 6.88
C GLY A 73 3.71 1.77 6.12
N PHE A 74 3.53 1.52 4.83
CA PHE A 74 2.62 2.30 4.01
C PHE A 74 1.92 1.47 2.93
N VAL A 75 0.80 1.99 2.46
CA VAL A 75 0.07 1.53 1.27
C VAL A 75 -0.10 2.70 0.31
N GLU A 76 -0.01 2.42 -0.98
CA GLU A 76 -0.31 3.37 -2.05
C GLU A 76 -1.50 2.85 -2.85
N LEU A 77 -2.48 3.72 -3.02
CA LEU A 77 -3.78 3.42 -3.59
C LEU A 77 -4.08 4.41 -4.71
N PHE A 78 -4.80 3.97 -5.73
CA PHE A 78 -5.46 4.87 -6.65
C PHE A 78 -6.85 5.20 -6.14
N ALA A 79 -7.17 6.49 -6.12
CA ALA A 79 -8.51 7.00 -5.89
C ALA A 79 -9.06 7.61 -7.18
N VAL A 80 -10.33 7.36 -7.49
CA VAL A 80 -11.01 7.93 -8.67
C VAL A 80 -11.19 9.42 -8.45
N ASP A 81 -10.76 10.26 -9.39
CA ASP A 81 -10.77 11.72 -9.20
C ASP A 81 -12.18 12.30 -9.06
N SER A 82 -13.19 11.68 -9.69
CA SER A 82 -14.58 12.16 -9.67
C SER A 82 -15.32 11.87 -8.36
N THR A 83 -14.96 10.79 -7.64
CA THR A 83 -15.66 10.38 -6.41
C THR A 83 -14.77 10.43 -5.17
N GLY A 84 -13.45 10.40 -5.35
CA GLY A 84 -12.48 10.26 -4.27
C GLY A 84 -12.49 8.88 -3.61
N ASP A 85 -13.13 7.88 -4.24
CA ASP A 85 -13.19 6.50 -3.75
C ASP A 85 -11.96 5.71 -4.17
N ILE A 86 -11.54 4.75 -3.34
CA ILE A 86 -10.43 3.84 -3.65
C ILE A 86 -10.86 2.88 -4.77
N ASP A 87 -10.09 2.85 -5.86
CA ASP A 87 -10.29 1.91 -6.96
C ASP A 87 -9.36 0.70 -6.86
N GLY A 88 -8.10 0.92 -6.47
CA GLY A 88 -7.14 -0.17 -6.41
C GLY A 88 -5.84 0.10 -5.72
N LEU A 89 -5.12 -0.99 -5.50
CA LEU A 89 -3.81 -1.02 -4.88
C LEU A 89 -2.72 -0.82 -5.91
N VAL A 90 -1.79 0.09 -5.60
CA VAL A 90 -0.55 0.28 -6.35
C VAL A 90 0.61 -0.42 -5.64
N ASN A 91 0.75 -0.22 -4.34
CA ASN A 91 1.90 -0.76 -3.60
C ASN A 91 1.57 -0.94 -2.13
N ILE A 92 2.21 -1.90 -1.49
CA ILE A 92 2.18 -2.06 -0.03
C ILE A 92 3.57 -2.44 0.44
N LYS A 93 4.07 -1.69 1.43
CA LYS A 93 5.38 -1.95 2.03
C LYS A 93 5.25 -1.96 3.54
N LEU A 94 5.57 -3.11 4.12
CA LEU A 94 5.61 -3.29 5.57
C LEU A 94 7.04 -3.20 6.11
N ASN A 95 7.17 -2.51 7.24
CA ASN A 95 8.37 -2.47 8.07
C ASN A 95 8.73 -3.90 8.51
N PRO A 96 10.02 -4.23 8.72
CA PRO A 96 10.43 -5.58 9.12
C PRO A 96 9.65 -6.14 10.34
N LYS A 97 9.37 -5.29 11.34
CA LYS A 97 8.57 -5.64 12.53
C LYS A 97 7.14 -6.10 12.24
N ALA A 98 6.55 -5.63 11.13
CA ALA A 98 5.17 -5.96 10.76
C ALA A 98 5.07 -7.14 9.78
N ARG A 99 6.20 -7.73 9.37
CA ARG A 99 6.18 -8.87 8.46
C ARG A 99 5.77 -10.12 9.22
N ARG A 100 4.97 -10.97 8.55
CA ARG A 100 4.44 -12.23 9.13
C ARG A 100 3.46 -12.05 10.31
N SER A 101 3.02 -10.83 10.62
CA SER A 101 2.02 -10.56 11.68
C SER A 101 0.57 -10.72 11.23
N GLY A 102 0.35 -11.00 9.93
CA GLY A 102 -0.98 -10.98 9.32
C GLY A 102 -1.45 -9.59 8.86
N LEU A 103 -0.78 -8.50 9.26
CA LEU A 103 -1.22 -7.13 8.98
C LEU A 103 -1.39 -6.83 7.49
N GLY A 104 -0.46 -7.28 6.65
CA GLY A 104 -0.57 -7.07 5.20
C GLY A 104 -1.81 -7.73 4.60
N ARG A 105 -2.16 -8.94 5.06
CA ARG A 105 -3.37 -9.63 4.65
C ARG A 105 -4.61 -8.85 5.11
N LEU A 106 -4.62 -8.43 6.37
CA LEU A 106 -5.70 -7.67 6.97
C LEU A 106 -5.98 -6.36 6.23
N VAL A 107 -4.94 -5.60 5.86
CA VAL A 107 -5.07 -4.37 5.06
C VAL A 107 -5.73 -4.65 3.72
N ILE A 108 -5.28 -5.68 3.00
CA ILE A 108 -5.85 -6.02 1.69
C ILE A 108 -7.30 -6.50 1.79
N GLU A 109 -7.60 -7.35 2.76
CA GLU A 109 -8.97 -7.85 2.96
C GLU A 109 -9.92 -6.72 3.38
N SER A 110 -9.49 -5.81 4.25
CA SER A 110 -10.29 -4.64 4.66
C SER A 110 -10.52 -3.68 3.48
N LEU A 111 -9.50 -3.43 2.66
CA LEU A 111 -9.65 -2.63 1.43
C LEU A 111 -10.63 -3.29 0.45
N LYS A 112 -10.50 -4.60 0.22
CA LYS A 112 -11.44 -5.35 -0.64
C LYS A 112 -12.88 -5.29 -0.11
N ALA A 113 -13.08 -5.41 1.21
CA ALA A 113 -14.39 -5.29 1.81
C ALA A 113 -14.97 -3.87 1.63
N THR A 114 -14.11 -2.85 1.67
CA THR A 114 -14.47 -1.44 1.48
C THR A 114 -14.90 -1.15 0.04
N THR A 115 -14.12 -1.59 -0.95
CA THR A 115 -14.35 -1.26 -2.36
C THR A 115 -15.27 -2.25 -3.09
N GLY A 116 -15.51 -3.44 -2.52
CA GLY A 116 -16.22 -4.55 -3.16
C GLY A 116 -15.36 -5.31 -4.18
N SER A 117 -14.58 -4.60 -4.98
CA SER A 117 -13.55 -5.16 -5.87
C SER A 117 -12.29 -4.33 -5.80
N LEU A 118 -11.19 -4.89 -5.28
CA LEU A 118 -9.90 -4.20 -5.21
C LEU A 118 -9.06 -4.55 -6.43
N LYS A 119 -8.87 -3.58 -7.34
CA LYS A 119 -7.95 -3.75 -8.47
C LYS A 119 -6.50 -3.74 -7.98
N ILE A 120 -5.60 -4.42 -8.70
CA ILE A 120 -4.16 -4.39 -8.40
C ILE A 120 -3.45 -3.83 -9.64
N PHE A 121 -2.84 -2.67 -9.49
CA PHE A 121 -2.23 -1.91 -10.58
C PHE A 121 -0.73 -2.19 -10.73
N ASP A 122 -0.03 -2.47 -9.63
CA ASP A 122 1.37 -2.86 -9.67
C ASP A 122 1.63 -3.96 -8.63
N ILE A 123 2.40 -4.96 -9.05
CA ILE A 123 2.84 -6.06 -8.21
C ILE A 123 4.34 -6.20 -8.40
N GLN A 124 5.09 -5.86 -7.36
CA GLN A 124 6.50 -6.21 -7.32
C GLN A 124 6.66 -7.73 -7.47
N ARG A 125 7.57 -8.18 -8.35
CA ARG A 125 7.78 -9.62 -8.62
C ARG A 125 8.05 -10.43 -7.35
N SER A 126 8.76 -9.84 -6.39
CA SER A 126 9.04 -10.44 -5.07
C SER A 126 7.79 -10.65 -4.21
N ALA A 127 6.71 -9.91 -4.47
CA ALA A 127 5.44 -10.01 -3.75
C ALA A 127 4.46 -11.05 -4.34
N ILE A 128 4.75 -11.64 -5.51
CA ILE A 128 3.89 -12.64 -6.15
C ILE A 128 3.47 -13.78 -5.20
N PRO A 129 4.35 -14.37 -4.36
CA PRO A 129 3.95 -15.42 -3.43
C PRO A 129 2.92 -14.97 -2.39
N PHE A 130 2.97 -13.71 -1.95
CA PHE A 130 1.98 -13.14 -1.03
C PHE A 130 0.61 -13.04 -1.70
N TRP A 131 0.56 -12.50 -2.92
CA TRP A 131 -0.68 -12.37 -3.70
C TRP A 131 -1.33 -13.71 -4.04
N LYS A 132 -0.53 -14.73 -4.38
CA LYS A 132 -1.04 -16.09 -4.60
C LYS A 132 -1.70 -16.66 -3.35
N LYS A 133 -1.15 -16.41 -2.15
CA LYS A 133 -1.75 -16.85 -0.88
C LYS A 133 -3.09 -16.19 -0.58
N LEU A 134 -3.32 -14.99 -1.11
CA LEU A 134 -4.61 -14.28 -1.01
C LEU A 134 -5.63 -14.71 -2.08
N GLY A 135 -5.31 -15.70 -2.91
CA GLY A 135 -6.19 -16.19 -3.97
C GLY A 135 -6.23 -15.30 -5.22
N VAL A 136 -5.27 -14.38 -5.39
CA VAL A 136 -5.18 -13.56 -6.61
C VAL A 136 -4.73 -14.43 -7.78
N THR A 137 -5.55 -14.47 -8.83
CA THR A 137 -5.20 -15.09 -10.10
C THR A 137 -4.51 -14.07 -10.99
N PHE A 138 -3.27 -14.39 -11.39
CA PHE A 138 -2.51 -13.57 -12.31
C PHE A 138 -2.84 -13.99 -13.75
N TYR A 139 -3.45 -13.09 -14.52
CA TYR A 139 -3.58 -13.27 -15.95
C TYR A 139 -2.24 -12.89 -16.60
N LYS A 140 -1.59 -13.85 -17.28
CA LYS A 140 -0.46 -13.52 -18.17
C LYS A 140 -1.03 -12.59 -19.24
N ASP A 141 -0.71 -11.30 -19.16
CA ASP A 141 -0.65 -10.32 -20.27
C ASP A 141 -0.98 -8.88 -19.81
N GLN A 142 -0.16 -8.32 -18.91
CA GLN A 142 -0.08 -6.87 -18.77
C GLN A 142 1.39 -6.47 -18.75
N HIS A 143 1.91 -6.20 -19.95
CA HIS A 143 3.18 -5.50 -20.26
C HIS A 143 4.29 -5.58 -19.19
N PHE A 144 4.89 -6.76 -19.01
CA PHE A 144 6.17 -6.93 -18.32
C PHE A 144 7.34 -7.18 -19.30
N THR A 145 7.30 -6.58 -20.49
CA THR A 145 8.25 -6.89 -21.58
C THR A 145 9.47 -6.00 -21.63
N THR A 146 9.62 -4.97 -20.80
CA THR A 146 10.92 -4.33 -20.63
C THR A 146 11.66 -4.99 -19.48
N PRO A 147 12.77 -5.71 -19.72
CA PRO A 147 13.69 -6.03 -18.64
C PRO A 147 14.08 -4.70 -17.99
N ILE A 148 14.00 -4.60 -16.67
CA ILE A 148 14.78 -3.60 -15.96
C ILE A 148 16.23 -4.04 -16.20
N GLU A 149 16.87 -3.48 -17.22
CA GLU A 149 18.30 -3.61 -17.40
C GLU A 149 18.91 -3.11 -16.10
N LYS A 150 19.50 -4.05 -15.33
CA LYS A 150 20.43 -3.66 -14.26
C LYS A 150 21.41 -2.70 -14.92
N PRO A 151 21.67 -1.50 -14.38
CA PRO A 151 22.68 -0.63 -14.95
C PRO A 151 23.98 -1.43 -14.98
N THR A 152 24.41 -1.82 -16.18
CA THR A 152 25.71 -2.43 -16.39
C THR A 152 26.75 -1.38 -16.06
N GLY A 153 27.92 -1.79 -15.55
CA GLY A 153 28.96 -0.88 -15.04
C GLY A 153 29.41 0.23 -16.01
N VAL A 154 29.04 0.12 -17.29
CA VAL A 154 29.25 1.13 -18.33
C VAL A 154 28.39 2.39 -18.12
N MET A 155 27.17 2.29 -17.56
CA MET A 155 26.33 3.46 -17.26
C MET A 155 26.86 4.29 -16.08
N LEU A 156 27.47 3.67 -15.08
CA LEU A 156 28.04 4.38 -13.92
C LEU A 156 29.25 5.24 -14.30
N GLN A 157 30.04 4.83 -15.30
CA GLN A 157 31.18 5.64 -15.78
C GLN A 157 30.76 6.85 -16.62
N LYS A 158 29.58 6.84 -17.25
CA LYS A 158 29.06 8.00 -18.00
C LYS A 158 28.46 9.08 -17.10
N ILE A 159 27.94 8.71 -15.93
CA ILE A 159 27.40 9.67 -14.96
C ILE A 159 28.53 10.38 -14.18
N SER A 160 29.66 9.70 -13.92
CA SER A 160 30.80 10.33 -13.24
C SER A 160 31.55 11.38 -14.08
N LYS A 161 31.34 11.44 -15.40
CA LYS A 161 31.95 12.45 -16.29
C LYS A 161 31.12 13.72 -16.49
N PHE A 162 29.88 13.76 -16.00
CA PHE A 162 28.98 14.93 -16.15
C PHE A 162 28.61 15.62 -14.82
N GLY A 163 29.07 15.12 -13.67
CA GLY A 163 28.78 15.69 -12.35
C GLY A 163 29.93 16.44 -11.68
N LEU A 164 31.02 16.76 -12.40
CA LEU A 164 32.19 17.44 -11.84
C LEU A 164 32.29 18.91 -12.27
N TYR A 165 31.18 19.64 -12.38
CA TYR A 165 31.17 21.12 -12.44
C TYR A 165 29.80 21.64 -11.97
N ALA A 166 29.64 21.80 -10.66
CA ALA A 166 28.70 22.75 -10.04
C ALA A 166 28.82 22.75 -8.50
N ILE A 167 30.02 22.97 -7.95
CA ILE A 167 30.20 23.65 -6.64
C ILE A 167 31.55 24.40 -6.69
N LEU A 168 31.50 25.67 -7.08
CA LEU A 168 32.19 26.78 -6.41
C LEU A 168 31.15 27.88 -6.26
#